data_AF-A0A163Z5F1-F1
#
_entry.id   AF-A0A163Z5F1-F1
#
_cell.length_a   1.000
_cell.length_b   1.000
_cell.length_c   1.000
_cell.angle_alpha   90.00
_cell.angle_beta   90.00
_cell.angle_gamma   90.00
#
_symmetry.space_group_name_H-M   'P 1'
#
loop_
_entity.id
_entity.type
_entity.pdbx_description
1 polymer ?
#
loop_
_entity_poly.entity_id
_entity_poly.type
_entity_poly.pdbx_seq_one_letter_code
_entity_poly.pdbx_strand_id
1 'polypeptide(L)'
;MGAFHIDVFSKCSHCALMESSQPKRRFPPPWPVKKIDGGYVVTDSNGVVLATIQCIEDAHRLRFSHKHLTDDEARRIAKAIGRLPEFLMQRQGFYSRDGGHSRWRKDRPYHVALEDHYVRAHWFGIDALCKLNSIPFNATGEKIQDGATWCVYEFTWQMDAIQFWDRFNGRWLRGSEFHYPERPKDLLPMKELRGFPEFDPKKARG
;
A
#
# COMPACT_ATOMS: atom_id res chain seq x y z
N MET A 1 -14.50 -59.11 35.22
CA MET A 1 -15.12 -57.78 35.07
C MET A 1 -14.09 -56.78 35.60
N GLY A 2 -13.22 -56.17 34.80
CA GLY A 2 -13.46 -55.34 33.61
C GLY A 2 -13.56 -53.88 34.08
N ALA A 3 -12.84 -52.87 33.59
CA ALA A 3 -11.79 -52.78 32.58
C ALA A 3 -10.98 -51.50 32.87
N PHE A 4 -9.76 -51.45 32.35
CA PHE A 4 -8.94 -50.24 32.24
C PHE A 4 -9.64 -49.19 31.37
N HIS A 5 -9.49 -47.90 31.70
CA HIS A 5 -9.46 -46.85 30.70
C HIS A 5 -8.45 -45.79 31.08
N ILE A 6 -7.50 -45.58 30.17
CA ILE A 6 -6.54 -44.47 30.14
C ILE A 6 -7.09 -43.49 29.08
N ASP A 7 -7.06 -42.19 29.35
CA ASP A 7 -7.12 -41.07 28.38
C ASP A 7 -6.58 -39.84 29.12
N VAL A 8 -5.27 -39.56 29.14
CA VAL A 8 -4.40 -38.82 28.19
C VAL A 8 -4.98 -37.56 27.54
N PHE A 9 -4.19 -36.47 27.68
CA PHE A 9 -4.19 -35.19 26.94
C PHE A 9 -5.33 -34.21 27.29
N SER A 10 -5.15 -32.89 27.38
CA SER A 10 -4.01 -32.01 27.09
C SER A 10 -4.43 -30.56 27.40
N LYS A 11 -3.49 -29.80 28.00
CA LYS A 11 -3.26 -28.34 27.88
C LYS A 11 -4.42 -27.37 28.16
N CYS A 12 -4.16 -26.42 29.05
CA CYS A 12 -3.88 -25.05 28.62
C CYS A 12 -3.23 -24.27 29.75
N SER A 13 -1.89 -24.23 29.73
CA SER A 13 -1.12 -23.30 30.54
C SER A 13 -1.39 -21.88 30.07
N HIS A 14 -1.91 -21.10 31.00
CA HIS A 14 -2.06 -19.66 30.98
C HIS A 14 -0.72 -18.97 30.70
N CYS A 15 -0.44 -18.64 29.44
CA CYS A 15 0.63 -17.70 29.10
C CYS A 15 0.01 -16.31 28.94
N ALA A 16 -0.17 -15.62 30.07
CA ALA A 16 -0.23 -14.17 30.08
C ALA A 16 1.10 -13.65 29.54
N LEU A 17 1.15 -13.35 28.24
CA LEU A 17 2.26 -12.59 27.68
C LEU A 17 2.09 -11.15 28.14
N MET A 18 2.90 -10.79 29.14
CA MET A 18 3.12 -9.41 29.58
C MET A 18 3.35 -8.54 28.35
N GLU A 19 2.44 -7.59 28.16
CA GLU A 19 2.56 -6.53 27.17
C GLU A 19 3.73 -5.65 27.62
N SER A 20 4.86 -5.74 26.92
CA SER A 20 6.04 -4.93 27.24
C SER A 20 5.73 -3.46 26.90
N SER A 21 5.47 -2.67 27.94
CA SER A 21 5.24 -1.23 27.91
C SER A 21 6.53 -0.44 27.69
N GLN A 22 7.31 -0.82 26.68
CA GLN A 22 8.30 0.07 26.08
C GLN A 22 7.57 0.83 24.97
N PRO A 23 7.74 2.16 24.81
CA PRO A 23 7.28 2.83 23.60
C PRO A 23 8.06 2.23 22.43
N LYS A 24 7.47 1.21 21.80
CA LYS A 24 8.00 0.56 20.60
C LYS A 24 8.21 1.71 19.61
N ARG A 25 9.46 2.04 19.26
CA ARG A 25 9.74 3.06 18.24
C ARG A 25 9.02 2.60 16.97
N ARG A 26 7.87 3.21 16.68
CA ARG A 26 7.09 2.94 15.47
C ARG A 26 7.64 3.87 14.41
N PHE A 27 8.23 3.32 13.36
CA PHE A 27 8.65 4.05 12.18
C PHE A 27 7.40 4.26 11.31
N PRO A 28 6.71 5.41 11.40
CA PRO A 28 5.39 5.52 10.82
C PRO A 28 5.52 5.65 9.29
N PRO A 29 4.70 4.92 8.52
CA PRO A 29 4.66 5.09 7.06
C PRO A 29 4.18 6.50 6.68
N PRO A 30 4.39 6.93 5.44
CA PRO A 30 5.19 6.30 4.38
C PRO A 30 6.69 6.44 4.68
N TRP A 31 7.50 5.57 4.08
CA TRP A 31 8.95 5.64 4.16
C TRP A 31 9.52 6.18 2.84
N PRO A 32 9.51 7.51 2.63
CA PRO A 32 9.95 8.09 1.36
C PRO A 32 11.42 7.79 1.07
N VAL A 33 11.69 7.53 -0.20
CA VAL A 33 13.05 7.35 -0.73
C VAL A 33 13.50 8.65 -1.41
N LYS A 34 14.67 9.16 -1.06
CA LYS A 34 15.29 10.33 -1.68
C LYS A 34 16.64 9.94 -2.29
N LYS A 35 16.91 10.37 -3.52
CA LYS A 35 18.25 10.25 -4.13
C LYS A 35 19.17 11.28 -3.46
N ILE A 36 20.36 10.84 -3.10
CA ILE A 36 21.44 11.67 -2.56
C ILE A 36 22.69 11.49 -3.43
N ASP A 37 23.70 12.32 -3.21
CA ASP A 37 24.99 12.13 -3.87
C ASP A 37 25.58 10.76 -3.47
N GLY A 38 25.89 9.94 -4.47
CA GLY A 38 26.37 8.56 -4.27
C GLY A 38 25.36 7.57 -3.67
N GLY A 39 24.05 7.81 -3.73
CA GLY A 39 23.10 6.83 -3.22
C GLY A 39 21.65 7.24 -3.06
N TYR A 40 20.97 6.53 -2.15
CA TYR A 40 19.58 6.74 -1.76
C TYR A 40 19.45 6.69 -0.25
N VAL A 41 18.57 7.53 0.31
CA VAL A 41 18.21 7.51 1.72
C VAL A 41 16.72 7.24 1.85
N VAL A 42 16.37 6.36 2.79
CA VAL A 42 14.99 6.07 3.19
C VAL A 42 14.78 6.67 4.56
N THR A 43 13.78 7.54 4.70
CA THR A 43 13.39 8.12 5.99
C THR A 43 12.00 7.67 6.37
N ASP A 44 11.64 7.72 7.66
CA ASP A 44 10.25 7.64 8.08
C ASP A 44 9.52 8.99 7.89
N SER A 45 8.23 9.03 8.23
CA SER A 45 7.42 10.25 8.18
C SER A 45 7.85 11.34 9.18
N ASN A 46 8.59 10.99 10.23
CA ASN A 46 9.16 11.94 11.20
C ASN A 46 10.55 12.44 10.78
N GLY A 47 11.08 11.99 9.64
CA GLY A 47 12.40 12.34 9.15
C GLY A 47 13.56 11.51 9.73
N VAL A 48 13.27 10.44 10.48
CA VAL A 48 14.29 9.50 10.97
C VAL A 48 14.84 8.71 9.80
N VAL A 49 16.17 8.68 9.63
CA VAL A 49 16.83 7.86 8.61
C VAL A 49 16.71 6.39 8.98
N LEU A 50 16.07 5.61 8.11
CA LEU A 50 15.86 4.17 8.27
C LEU A 50 16.94 3.36 7.56
N ALA A 51 17.37 3.81 6.38
CA ALA A 51 18.41 3.16 5.60
C ALA A 51 19.12 4.16 4.68
N THR A 52 20.42 3.95 4.49
CA THR A 52 21.23 4.63 3.47
C THR A 52 21.83 3.57 2.57
N ILE A 53 21.49 3.63 1.28
CA ILE A 53 21.94 2.69 0.26
C ILE A 53 22.95 3.44 -0.60
N GLN A 54 24.21 3.05 -0.52
CA GLN A 54 25.28 3.67 -1.29
C GLN A 54 25.40 2.99 -2.66
N CYS A 55 25.62 3.78 -3.71
CA CYS A 55 25.93 3.31 -5.06
C CYS A 55 27.10 4.11 -5.65
N ILE A 56 27.79 3.51 -6.61
CA ILE A 56 28.84 4.18 -7.37
C ILE A 56 28.36 4.35 -8.81
N GLU A 57 28.40 5.59 -9.29
CA GLU A 57 27.94 5.97 -10.65
C GLU A 57 29.06 5.79 -11.69
N ASP A 58 30.32 5.92 -11.28
CA ASP A 58 31.48 5.78 -12.17
C ASP A 58 31.92 4.33 -12.37
N ALA A 59 31.38 3.70 -13.42
CA ALA A 59 31.86 2.43 -13.97
C ALA A 59 33.37 2.46 -14.36
N HIS A 60 33.96 3.66 -14.51
CA HIS A 60 35.35 3.85 -14.85
C HIS A 60 36.32 3.75 -13.66
N ARG A 61 35.85 3.87 -12.41
CA ARG A 61 36.75 4.03 -11.25
C ARG A 61 37.15 2.73 -10.57
N LEU A 62 36.40 1.63 -10.70
CA LEU A 62 36.83 0.30 -10.25
C LEU A 62 36.19 -0.82 -11.08
N ARG A 63 36.89 -1.28 -12.12
CA ARG A 63 36.63 -2.57 -12.79
C ARG A 63 36.87 -3.80 -11.89
N PHE A 64 37.14 -3.60 -10.58
CA PHE A 64 37.66 -4.62 -9.66
C PHE A 64 36.96 -4.69 -8.30
N SER A 65 35.81 -4.05 -8.11
CA SER A 65 35.08 -4.16 -6.84
C SER A 65 33.67 -4.69 -7.04
N HIS A 66 33.52 -6.01 -6.98
CA HIS A 66 32.24 -6.72 -6.89
C HIS A 66 31.44 -6.43 -5.60
N LYS A 67 31.77 -5.35 -4.88
CA LYS A 67 31.22 -5.01 -3.55
C LYS A 67 30.35 -3.75 -3.55
N HIS A 68 30.10 -3.14 -4.71
CA HIS A 68 29.31 -1.90 -4.79
C HIS A 68 28.07 -2.10 -5.65
N LEU A 69 26.97 -1.48 -5.22
CA LEU A 69 25.72 -1.44 -5.98
C LEU A 69 25.85 -0.43 -7.11
N THR A 70 25.28 -0.77 -8.26
CA THR A 70 24.96 0.21 -9.30
C THR A 70 23.84 1.15 -8.83
N ASP A 71 23.68 2.31 -9.48
CA ASP A 71 22.57 3.24 -9.18
C ASP A 71 21.21 2.55 -9.27
N ASP A 72 21.00 1.72 -10.30
CA ASP A 72 19.72 1.03 -10.49
C ASP A 72 19.45 -0.05 -9.43
N GLU A 73 20.47 -0.83 -9.04
CA GLU A 73 20.33 -1.81 -7.94
C GLU A 73 20.03 -1.12 -6.61
N ALA A 74 20.76 -0.05 -6.30
CA ALA A 74 20.54 0.73 -5.09
C ALA A 74 19.14 1.36 -5.08
N ARG A 75 18.68 1.90 -6.21
CA ARG A 75 17.33 2.43 -6.39
C ARG A 75 16.26 1.36 -6.16
N ARG A 76 16.45 0.15 -6.67
CA ARG A 76 15.50 -0.97 -6.47
C ARG A 76 15.44 -1.39 -5.01
N ILE A 77 16.60 -1.52 -4.34
CA ILE A 77 16.67 -1.88 -2.91
C ILE A 77 16.03 -0.80 -2.05
N ALA A 78 16.36 0.47 -2.28
CA ALA A 78 15.79 1.58 -1.52
C ALA A 78 14.26 1.65 -1.67
N LYS A 79 13.74 1.44 -2.89
CA LYS A 79 12.28 1.32 -3.13
C LYS A 79 11.65 0.12 -2.41
N ALA A 80 12.35 -1.00 -2.28
CA ALA A 80 11.85 -2.16 -1.54
C ALA A 80 11.76 -1.88 -0.04
N ILE A 81 12.78 -1.24 0.55
CA ILE A 81 12.78 -0.83 1.96
C ILE A 81 11.67 0.19 2.23
N GLY A 82 11.53 1.19 1.36
CA GLY A 82 10.46 2.19 1.47
C GLY A 82 9.04 1.61 1.43
N ARG A 83 8.90 0.34 1.01
CA ARG A 83 7.64 -0.42 0.96
C ARG A 83 7.47 -1.45 2.08
N LEU A 84 8.40 -1.53 3.05
CA LEU A 84 8.30 -2.50 4.14
C LEU A 84 7.10 -2.31 5.07
N PRO A 85 6.65 -1.08 5.40
CA PRO A 85 5.42 -0.89 6.17
C PRO A 85 4.22 -1.60 5.57
N GLU A 86 4.13 -1.61 4.24
CA GLU A 86 3.07 -2.22 3.45
C GLU A 86 3.07 -3.75 3.57
N PHE A 87 4.25 -4.37 3.71
CA PHE A 87 4.37 -5.82 3.87
C PHE A 87 4.17 -6.27 5.32
N LEU A 88 4.64 -5.47 6.27
CA LEU A 88 4.69 -5.84 7.69
C LEU A 88 3.42 -5.43 8.46
N MET A 89 2.64 -4.49 7.92
CA MET A 89 1.44 -3.96 8.56
C MET A 89 0.24 -4.13 7.62
N GLN A 90 -0.34 -5.34 7.56
CA GLN A 90 -1.68 -5.49 6.99
C GLN A 90 -2.64 -4.63 7.82
N ARG A 91 -3.09 -3.50 7.25
CA ARG A 91 -4.03 -2.62 7.95
C ARG A 91 -5.36 -3.33 8.12
N GLN A 92 -5.87 -3.36 9.36
CA GLN A 92 -7.17 -3.95 9.67
C GLN A 92 -8.27 -3.26 8.85
N GLY A 93 -9.23 -4.01 8.33
CA GLY A 93 -10.34 -3.52 7.50
C GLY A 93 -10.06 -3.44 5.99
N PHE A 94 -8.80 -3.40 5.55
CA PHE A 94 -8.44 -3.28 4.13
C PHE A 94 -8.10 -4.64 3.51
N TYR A 95 -9.10 -5.51 3.40
CA TYR A 95 -8.90 -6.87 2.92
C TYR A 95 -8.56 -6.91 1.42
N SER A 96 -7.78 -7.90 0.99
CA SER A 96 -7.71 -8.23 -0.43
C SER A 96 -9.11 -8.63 -0.94
N ARG A 97 -9.31 -8.61 -2.26
CA ARG A 97 -10.57 -9.01 -2.90
C ARG A 97 -10.86 -10.52 -2.83
N ASP A 98 -10.19 -11.26 -1.94
CA ASP A 98 -10.02 -12.72 -1.84
C ASP A 98 -9.04 -13.32 -2.85
N GLY A 99 -7.86 -13.71 -2.34
CA GLY A 99 -6.68 -14.16 -3.10
C GLY A 99 -6.77 -15.58 -3.70
N GLY A 100 -7.91 -15.98 -4.28
CA GLY A 100 -8.13 -17.37 -4.70
C GLY A 100 -9.06 -17.63 -5.89
N HIS A 101 -9.91 -16.69 -6.31
CA HIS A 101 -10.77 -16.90 -7.49
C HIS A 101 -9.98 -16.66 -8.79
N SER A 102 -10.10 -17.57 -9.76
CA SER A 102 -9.38 -17.54 -11.05
C SER A 102 -9.67 -16.29 -11.91
N ARG A 103 -10.69 -15.51 -11.54
CA ARG A 103 -11.16 -14.35 -12.30
C ARG A 103 -10.26 -13.12 -12.16
N TRP A 104 -9.47 -13.00 -11.08
CA TRP A 104 -8.66 -11.81 -10.80
C TRP A 104 -7.18 -12.14 -10.63
N ARG A 105 -6.33 -11.15 -10.90
CA ARG A 105 -4.88 -11.31 -10.87
C ARG A 105 -4.37 -11.46 -9.43
N LYS A 106 -3.71 -12.59 -9.13
CA LYS A 106 -3.10 -12.84 -7.81
C LYS A 106 -2.01 -11.82 -7.44
N ASP A 107 -1.31 -11.26 -8.43
CA ASP A 107 -0.31 -10.21 -8.24
C ASP A 107 -0.90 -8.81 -8.01
N ARG A 108 -2.24 -8.67 -8.10
CA ARG A 108 -2.97 -7.41 -7.90
C ARG A 108 -4.22 -7.62 -7.04
N PRO A 109 -4.03 -7.97 -5.75
CA PRO A 109 -5.11 -8.47 -4.93
C PRO A 109 -6.07 -7.38 -4.42
N TYR A 110 -5.71 -6.09 -4.51
CA TYR A 110 -6.52 -4.99 -3.99
C TYR A 110 -7.27 -4.27 -5.09
N HIS A 111 -8.53 -3.92 -4.83
CA HIS A 111 -9.38 -3.28 -5.83
C HIS A 111 -10.21 -2.17 -5.21
N VAL A 112 -10.34 -1.09 -5.96
CA VAL A 112 -11.15 0.07 -5.59
C VAL A 112 -11.99 0.47 -6.80
N ALA A 113 -13.28 0.72 -6.58
CA ALA A 113 -14.18 1.19 -7.61
C ALA A 113 -14.41 2.70 -7.50
N LEU A 114 -14.40 3.39 -8.64
CA LEU A 114 -14.82 4.78 -8.77
C LEU A 114 -16.05 4.88 -9.67
N GLU A 115 -16.89 5.86 -9.44
CA GLU A 115 -18.09 6.09 -10.26
C GLU A 115 -17.70 6.51 -11.69
N ASP A 116 -18.29 5.88 -12.71
CA ASP A 116 -17.93 6.03 -14.12
C ASP A 116 -18.11 7.47 -14.62
N HIS A 117 -19.21 8.13 -14.23
CA HIS A 117 -19.46 9.53 -14.60
C HIS A 117 -18.37 10.45 -14.05
N TYR A 118 -18.05 10.30 -12.77
CA TYR A 118 -17.02 11.07 -12.10
C TYR A 118 -15.63 10.85 -12.73
N VAL A 119 -15.26 9.61 -13.03
CA VAL A 119 -14.00 9.29 -13.72
C VAL A 119 -13.93 10.00 -15.07
N ARG A 120 -15.00 9.96 -15.87
CA ARG A 120 -15.02 10.61 -17.20
C ARG A 120 -14.89 12.12 -17.11
N ALA A 121 -15.59 12.74 -16.16
CA ALA A 121 -15.54 14.19 -15.95
C ALA A 121 -14.15 14.67 -15.45
N HIS A 122 -13.42 13.83 -14.72
CA HIS A 122 -12.20 14.23 -14.01
C HIS A 122 -10.94 13.45 -14.40
N TRP A 123 -10.99 12.73 -15.53
CA TRP A 123 -9.94 11.77 -15.91
C TRP A 123 -8.53 12.36 -15.88
N PHE A 124 -8.34 13.54 -16.48
CA PHE A 124 -7.04 14.22 -16.54
C PHE A 124 -6.49 14.56 -15.16
N GLY A 125 -7.35 15.01 -14.24
CA GLY A 125 -6.96 15.35 -12.87
C GLY A 125 -6.58 14.12 -12.05
N ILE A 126 -7.35 13.04 -12.18
CA ILE A 126 -7.07 11.76 -11.52
C ILE A 126 -5.73 11.19 -12.02
N ASP A 127 -5.55 11.13 -13.35
CA ASP A 127 -4.32 10.61 -13.97
C ASP A 127 -3.07 11.42 -13.54
N ALA A 128 -3.16 12.76 -13.58
CA ALA A 128 -2.07 13.63 -13.14
C ALA A 128 -1.73 13.45 -11.64
N LEU A 129 -2.74 13.35 -10.76
CA LEU A 129 -2.53 13.13 -9.33
C LEU A 129 -1.90 11.75 -9.05
N CYS A 130 -2.40 10.71 -9.71
CA CYS A 130 -1.85 9.36 -9.60
C CYS A 130 -0.38 9.32 -10.03
N LYS A 131 -0.03 9.95 -11.17
CA LYS A 131 1.36 10.07 -11.63
C LYS A 131 2.26 10.82 -10.65
N LEU A 132 1.80 11.96 -10.13
CA LEU A 132 2.53 12.76 -9.13
C LEU A 132 2.87 11.95 -7.87
N ASN A 133 1.96 11.08 -7.46
CA ASN A 133 2.08 10.27 -6.25
C ASN A 133 2.63 8.87 -6.52
N SER A 134 2.98 8.55 -7.78
CA SER A 134 3.44 7.22 -8.21
C SER A 134 2.43 6.10 -7.88
N ILE A 135 1.14 6.40 -7.93
CA ILE A 135 0.05 5.45 -7.70
C ILE A 135 -0.45 4.90 -9.04
N PRO A 136 -0.57 3.58 -9.21
CA PRO A 136 -1.06 3.00 -10.45
C PRO A 136 -2.55 3.32 -10.65
N PHE A 137 -2.93 3.74 -11.86
CA PHE A 137 -4.33 4.02 -12.23
C PHE A 137 -4.81 3.02 -13.28
N ASN A 138 -4.74 1.72 -12.93
CA ASN A 138 -4.97 0.61 -13.85
C ASN A 138 -6.41 0.12 -13.74
N ALA A 139 -7.21 0.34 -14.79
CA ALA A 139 -8.58 -0.18 -14.86
C ALA A 139 -8.59 -1.68 -15.18
N THR A 140 -9.47 -2.45 -14.56
CA THR A 140 -9.69 -3.87 -14.88
C THR A 140 -10.60 -4.05 -16.09
N GLY A 141 -11.32 -3.00 -16.49
CA GLY A 141 -12.42 -3.04 -17.47
C GLY A 141 -13.75 -3.53 -16.87
N GLU A 142 -13.76 -4.00 -15.62
CA GLU A 142 -14.97 -4.42 -14.93
C GLU A 142 -15.84 -3.20 -14.56
N LYS A 143 -17.15 -3.36 -14.75
CA LYS A 143 -18.17 -2.40 -14.35
C LYS A 143 -19.18 -3.06 -13.42
N ILE A 144 -19.47 -2.41 -12.29
CA ILE A 144 -20.46 -2.85 -11.31
C ILE A 144 -21.65 -1.90 -11.38
N GLN A 145 -22.87 -2.45 -11.44
CA GLN A 145 -24.11 -1.67 -11.39
C GLN A 145 -24.68 -1.75 -9.97
N ASP A 146 -24.64 -0.62 -9.26
CA ASP A 146 -25.21 -0.48 -7.91
C ASP A 146 -25.56 0.99 -7.67
N GLY A 147 -26.81 1.35 -7.99
CA GLY A 147 -27.31 2.74 -8.05
C GLY A 147 -26.70 3.60 -9.17
N ALA A 148 -25.42 3.41 -9.46
CA ALA A 148 -24.65 4.02 -10.54
C ALA A 148 -23.74 2.96 -11.19
N THR A 149 -23.09 3.32 -12.30
CA THR A 149 -22.05 2.50 -12.91
C THR A 149 -20.70 2.78 -12.26
N TRP A 150 -20.05 1.75 -11.74
CA TRP A 150 -18.76 1.85 -11.05
C TRP A 150 -17.67 1.13 -11.84
N CYS A 151 -16.57 1.81 -12.13
CA CYS A 151 -15.39 1.26 -12.80
C CYS A 151 -14.36 0.79 -11.78
N VAL A 152 -13.87 -0.44 -11.95
CA VAL A 152 -12.96 -1.08 -11.00
C VAL A 152 -11.50 -0.90 -11.41
N TYR A 153 -10.66 -0.58 -10.43
CA TYR A 153 -9.22 -0.41 -10.56
C TYR A 153 -8.48 -1.42 -9.69
N GLU A 154 -7.33 -1.91 -10.16
CA GLU A 154 -6.54 -2.95 -9.51
C GLU A 154 -5.17 -2.46 -9.04
N PHE A 155 -4.75 -2.95 -7.88
CA PHE A 155 -3.53 -2.54 -7.21
C PHE A 155 -2.76 -3.76 -6.68
N THR A 156 -1.44 -3.75 -6.91
CA THR A 156 -0.51 -4.70 -6.28
C THR A 156 -0.38 -4.41 -4.79
N TRP A 157 -0.33 -3.13 -4.41
CA TRP A 157 0.00 -2.71 -3.04
C TRP A 157 -1.21 -2.16 -2.31
N GLN A 158 -1.38 -2.57 -1.04
CA GLN A 158 -2.50 -2.17 -0.19
C GLN A 158 -2.52 -0.65 0.00
N MET A 159 -1.38 -0.03 0.26
CA MET A 159 -1.30 1.42 0.52
C MET A 159 -1.59 2.28 -0.71
N ASP A 160 -1.24 1.82 -1.90
CA ASP A 160 -1.62 2.51 -3.15
C ASP A 160 -3.14 2.53 -3.30
N ALA A 161 -3.78 1.38 -3.06
CA ALA A 161 -5.22 1.25 -3.07
C ALA A 161 -5.88 2.10 -1.98
N ILE A 162 -5.33 2.14 -0.76
CA ILE A 162 -5.86 2.95 0.35
C ILE A 162 -5.79 4.44 0.02
N GLN A 163 -4.63 4.93 -0.46
CA GLN A 163 -4.49 6.33 -0.83
C GLN A 163 -5.43 6.69 -1.97
N PHE A 164 -5.57 5.81 -2.97
CA PHE A 164 -6.51 5.99 -4.08
C PHE A 164 -7.96 6.02 -3.61
N TRP A 165 -8.37 5.05 -2.78
CA TRP A 165 -9.68 5.00 -2.15
C TRP A 165 -10.00 6.27 -1.36
N ASP A 166 -9.07 6.70 -0.51
CA ASP A 166 -9.25 7.87 0.34
C ASP A 166 -9.36 9.16 -0.49
N ARG A 167 -8.45 9.36 -1.45
CA ARG A 167 -8.39 10.59 -2.25
C ARG A 167 -9.61 10.77 -3.13
N PHE A 168 -10.07 9.70 -3.77
CA PHE A 168 -11.12 9.75 -4.77
C PHE A 168 -12.49 9.34 -4.23
N ASN A 169 -12.62 9.16 -2.91
CA ASN A 169 -13.84 8.68 -2.23
C ASN A 169 -14.39 7.40 -2.89
N GLY A 170 -13.48 6.46 -3.15
CA GLY A 170 -13.78 5.21 -3.83
C GLY A 170 -14.58 4.22 -2.97
N ARG A 171 -14.90 3.08 -3.55
CA ARG A 171 -15.51 1.94 -2.86
C ARG A 171 -14.51 0.81 -2.82
N TRP A 172 -14.13 0.36 -1.64
CA TRP A 172 -13.25 -0.79 -1.51
C TRP A 172 -14.01 -2.05 -1.91
N LEU A 173 -13.35 -3.02 -2.51
CA LEU A 173 -13.98 -4.27 -2.93
C LEU A 173 -13.46 -5.46 -2.11
N ARG A 174 -14.39 -6.26 -1.59
CA ARG A 174 -14.14 -7.58 -1.00
C ARG A 174 -15.01 -8.60 -1.73
N GLY A 175 -14.41 -9.52 -2.47
CA GLY A 175 -15.14 -10.34 -3.43
C GLY A 175 -15.85 -9.47 -4.49
N SER A 176 -17.16 -9.60 -4.59
CA SER A 176 -18.01 -8.80 -5.49
C SER A 176 -18.71 -7.64 -4.79
N GLU A 177 -18.52 -7.47 -3.49
CA GLU A 177 -19.27 -6.53 -2.67
C GLU A 177 -18.46 -5.28 -2.34
N PHE A 178 -19.15 -4.15 -2.25
CA PHE A 178 -18.56 -2.93 -1.73
C PHE A 178 -18.37 -3.03 -0.21
N HIS A 179 -17.14 -2.76 0.20
CA HIS A 179 -16.72 -2.68 1.59
C HIS A 179 -16.36 -1.23 1.93
N TYR A 180 -16.63 -0.85 3.18
CA TYR A 180 -16.48 0.52 3.66
C TYR A 180 -15.53 0.53 4.87
N PRO A 181 -14.22 0.40 4.64
CA PRO A 181 -13.24 0.44 5.71
C PRO A 181 -13.20 1.84 6.35
N GLU A 182 -12.87 1.90 7.63
CA GLU A 182 -12.62 3.17 8.31
C GLU A 182 -11.32 3.80 7.83
N ARG A 183 -11.31 5.13 7.64
CA ARG A 183 -10.10 5.86 7.27
C ARG A 183 -9.08 5.75 8.40
N PRO A 184 -7.85 5.26 8.14
CA PRO A 184 -6.83 5.21 9.16
C PRO A 184 -6.41 6.61 9.64
N LYS A 185 -6.26 6.79 10.96
CA LYS A 185 -5.94 8.09 11.59
C LYS A 185 -4.58 8.65 11.18
N ASP A 186 -3.64 7.78 10.85
CA ASP A 186 -2.24 8.07 10.47
C ASP A 186 -2.02 8.08 8.95
N LEU A 187 -3.09 8.03 8.15
CA LEU A 187 -2.97 8.04 6.70
C LEU A 187 -2.50 9.40 6.19
N LEU A 188 -1.27 9.47 5.68
CA LEU A 188 -0.80 10.66 5.00
C LEU A 188 -1.60 10.91 3.70
N PRO A 189 -2.03 12.16 3.44
CA PRO A 189 -2.70 12.50 2.20
C PRO A 189 -1.73 12.45 1.02
N MET A 190 -2.28 12.19 -0.17
CA MET A 190 -1.54 12.35 -1.43
C MET A 190 -1.03 13.79 -1.58
N LYS A 191 0.11 13.95 -2.25
CA LYS A 191 0.60 15.26 -2.71
C LYS A 191 -0.44 15.89 -3.64
N GLU A 192 -0.60 17.20 -3.50
CA GLU A 192 -1.54 17.98 -4.28
C GLU A 192 -0.89 18.62 -5.51
N LEU A 193 -1.69 18.83 -6.55
CA LEU A 193 -1.30 19.62 -7.72
C LEU A 193 -1.36 21.10 -7.35
N ARG A 194 -0.20 21.78 -7.31
CA ARG A 194 -0.16 23.23 -7.07
C ARG A 194 -0.96 23.98 -8.14
N GLY A 195 -1.92 24.81 -7.72
CA GLY A 195 -2.72 25.64 -8.62
C GLY A 195 -3.91 24.94 -9.29
N PHE A 196 -4.16 23.66 -8.98
CA PHE A 196 -5.41 23.01 -9.34
C PHE A 196 -6.45 23.22 -8.24
N PRO A 197 -7.74 23.43 -8.60
CA PRO A 197 -8.80 23.53 -7.61
C PRO A 197 -8.80 22.29 -6.71
N GLU A 198 -9.01 22.51 -5.41
CA GLU A 198 -9.15 21.43 -4.45
C GLU A 198 -10.25 20.48 -4.95
N PHE A 199 -9.81 19.30 -5.33
CA PHE A 199 -10.68 18.30 -5.90
C PHE A 199 -11.53 17.69 -4.78
N ASP A 200 -12.81 18.05 -4.77
CA ASP A 200 -13.82 17.57 -3.82
C ASP A 200 -14.78 16.58 -4.51
N PRO A 201 -14.58 15.26 -4.32
CA PRO A 201 -15.42 14.22 -4.88
C PRO A 201 -16.89 14.30 -4.45
N LYS A 202 -17.19 15.02 -3.36
CA LYS A 202 -18.55 15.14 -2.84
C LYS A 202 -19.33 16.27 -3.53
N LYS A 203 -18.64 17.33 -3.98
CA LYS A 203 -19.24 18.42 -4.77
C LYS A 203 -19.52 18.00 -6.22
N ALA A 204 -18.76 17.04 -6.75
CA ALA A 204 -18.91 16.54 -8.12
C ALA A 204 -20.09 15.57 -8.35
N ARG A 205 -20.87 15.25 -7.30
CA ARG A 205 -22.07 14.38 -7.36
C ARG A 205 -23.39 15.16 -7.38
N GLY A 206 -23.31 16.50 -7.43
CA GLY A 206 -24.46 17.41 -7.51
C GLY A 206 -24.81 17.76 -8.94
#